data_AF-A0A4Q3W8C6-F1
#
_entry.id   AF-A0A4Q3W8C6-F1
#
_cell.length_a   1.000
_cell.length_b   1.000
_cell.length_c   1.000
_cell.angle_alpha   90.00
_cell.angle_beta   90.00
_cell.angle_gamma   90.00
#
_symmetry.space_group_name_H-M   'P 1'
#
loop_
_entity.id
_entity.type
_entity.pdbx_description
1 polymer ?
#
loop_
_entity_poly.entity_id
_entity_poly.type
_entity_poly.pdbx_seq_one_letter_code
_entity_poly.pdbx_strand_id
1 'polypeptide(L)'
;MNKSAPSNPKMTRRNLLRSVVRGGAGLGAMSLSSVAWSAVEVDWVEVNQIEIKMARLPRAFDGFRIAQISDIHIEGADMEHRLPEVTRYIASLGVDMVALTGDYTTNQGD
;
A
#
# COMPACT_ATOMS: atom_id res chain seq x y z
N MET A 1 60.09 -21.98 -16.80
CA MET A 1 58.71 -22.53 -16.90
C MET A 1 57.76 -21.41 -17.28
N ASN A 2 57.16 -21.46 -18.47
CA ASN A 2 56.26 -20.41 -18.98
C ASN A 2 54.83 -20.69 -18.48
N LYS A 3 54.21 -19.78 -17.71
CA LYS A 3 52.81 -19.92 -17.23
C LYS A 3 51.87 -19.43 -18.33
N SER A 4 51.09 -20.32 -18.93
CA SER A 4 50.04 -19.98 -19.89
C SER A 4 48.88 -19.27 -19.20
N ALA A 5 48.41 -18.16 -19.78
CA ALA A 5 47.28 -17.37 -19.29
C ALA A 5 45.94 -18.15 -19.33
N PRO A 6 44.98 -17.86 -18.44
CA PRO A 6 43.69 -18.57 -18.40
C PRO A 6 42.86 -18.29 -19.67
N SER A 7 42.30 -19.33 -20.27
CA SER A 7 41.47 -19.23 -21.48
C SER A 7 40.11 -18.56 -21.16
N ASN A 8 39.79 -17.50 -21.92
CA ASN A 8 38.53 -16.76 -21.83
C ASN A 8 37.34 -17.67 -22.22
N PRO A 9 36.25 -17.78 -21.43
CA PRO A 9 35.13 -18.66 -21.75
C PRO A 9 34.53 -18.34 -23.13
N LYS A 10 34.46 -19.34 -24.02
CA LYS A 10 33.86 -19.19 -25.35
C LYS A 10 32.34 -19.04 -25.24
N MET A 11 31.86 -17.80 -25.33
CA MET A 11 30.44 -17.48 -25.46
C MET A 11 29.90 -18.05 -26.78
N THR A 12 28.99 -19.02 -26.70
CA THR A 12 28.30 -19.58 -27.89
C THR A 12 26.92 -18.95 -28.05
N ARG A 13 26.42 -18.84 -29.29
CA ARG A 13 25.07 -18.28 -29.60
C ARG A 13 23.96 -18.94 -28.77
N ARG A 14 24.07 -20.26 -28.54
CA ARG A 14 23.14 -21.03 -27.71
C ARG A 14 23.19 -20.66 -26.22
N ASN A 15 24.39 -20.43 -25.68
CA ASN A 15 24.54 -20.00 -24.29
C ASN A 15 24.06 -18.56 -24.11
N LEU A 16 24.29 -17.69 -25.10
CA LEU A 16 23.72 -16.34 -25.13
C LEU A 16 22.18 -16.39 -25.15
N LEU A 17 21.57 -17.19 -26.03
CA LEU A 17 20.11 -17.34 -26.09
C LEU A 17 19.52 -17.84 -24.77
N ARG A 18 20.17 -18.83 -24.13
CA ARG A 18 19.75 -19.36 -22.83
C ARG A 18 19.86 -18.31 -21.72
N SER A 19 20.91 -17.48 -21.74
CA SER A 19 21.05 -16.36 -20.80
C SER A 19 19.97 -15.31 -21.00
N VAL A 20 19.59 -14.99 -22.24
CA VAL A 20 18.49 -14.06 -22.56
C VAL A 20 17.15 -14.62 -22.10
N VAL A 21 16.84 -15.89 -22.38
CA VAL A 21 15.57 -16.51 -21.95
C VAL A 21 15.48 -16.59 -20.42
N ARG A 22 16.55 -16.98 -19.74
CA ARG A 22 16.58 -17.03 -18.27
C ARG A 22 16.50 -15.65 -17.64
N GLY A 23 17.22 -14.67 -18.20
CA GLY A 23 17.15 -13.28 -17.77
C GLY A 23 15.75 -12.71 -17.96
N GLY A 24 15.15 -12.94 -19.13
CA GLY A 24 13.78 -12.51 -19.44
C GLY A 24 12.73 -13.18 -18.55
N ALA A 25 12.84 -14.48 -18.29
CA ALA A 25 11.95 -15.19 -17.36
C ALA A 25 12.09 -14.67 -15.93
N GLY A 26 13.32 -14.39 -15.47
CA GLY A 26 13.57 -13.80 -14.14
C GLY A 26 12.95 -12.42 -14.01
N LEU A 27 13.18 -11.54 -15.00
CA LEU A 27 12.58 -10.20 -15.02
C LEU A 27 11.06 -10.25 -15.09
N GLY A 28 10.49 -11.12 -15.93
CA GLY A 28 9.05 -11.30 -16.03
C GLY A 28 8.41 -11.76 -14.72
N ALA A 29 9.04 -12.70 -14.01
CA ALA A 29 8.56 -13.16 -12.70
C ALA A 29 8.59 -12.04 -11.64
N MET A 30 9.62 -11.18 -11.65
CA MET A 30 9.71 -10.03 -10.75
C MET A 30 8.62 -9.01 -11.05
N SER A 31 8.42 -8.65 -12.32
CA SER A 31 7.37 -7.69 -12.72
C SER A 31 5.96 -8.19 -12.36
N LEU A 32 5.67 -9.48 -12.59
CA LEU A 32 4.37 -10.05 -12.25
C LEU A 32 4.13 -10.04 -10.74
N SER A 33 5.17 -10.35 -9.96
CA SER A 33 5.11 -10.31 -8.50
C SER A 33 4.87 -8.89 -7.98
N SER A 34 5.52 -7.88 -8.56
CA SER A 34 5.32 -6.48 -8.18
C SER A 34 3.90 -6.01 -8.45
N VAL A 35 3.34 -6.31 -9.62
CA VAL A 35 1.95 -5.94 -9.95
C VAL A 35 0.96 -6.67 -9.03
N ALA A 36 1.17 -7.96 -8.78
CA ALA A 36 0.33 -8.72 -7.87
C ALA A 36 0.38 -8.17 -6.43
N TRP A 37 1.57 -7.80 -5.95
CA TRP A 37 1.74 -7.22 -4.62
C TRP A 37 1.03 -5.86 -4.50
N SER A 38 1.21 -4.97 -5.48
CA SER A 38 0.52 -3.68 -5.50
C SER A 38 -1.00 -3.82 -5.54
N ALA A 39 -1.53 -4.84 -6.21
CA ALA A 39 -2.97 -5.10 -6.23
C ALA A 39 -3.52 -5.61 -4.88
N VAL A 40 -2.68 -6.20 -4.03
CA VAL A 40 -3.09 -6.72 -2.71
C VAL A 40 -2.95 -5.67 -1.61
N GLU A 41 -1.89 -4.86 -1.65
CA GLU A 41 -1.57 -3.90 -0.58
C GLU A 41 -2.53 -2.70 -0.52
N VAL A 42 -3.17 -2.34 -1.63
CA VAL A 42 -3.98 -1.11 -1.77
C VAL A 42 -5.30 -1.12 -0.97
N ASP A 43 -5.77 -2.29 -0.52
CA ASP A 43 -7.12 -2.44 0.07
C ASP A 43 -7.16 -2.88 1.53
N TRP A 44 -6.03 -2.93 2.24
CA TRP A 44 -6.04 -3.30 3.66
C TRP A 44 -6.36 -2.10 4.55
N VAL A 45 -7.66 -1.91 4.82
CA VAL A 45 -8.13 -0.99 5.86
C VAL A 45 -7.88 -1.60 7.23
N GLU A 46 -6.98 -0.99 8.01
CA GLU A 46 -6.72 -1.36 9.40
C GLU A 46 -7.43 -0.40 10.37
N VAL A 47 -8.06 -0.95 11.43
CA VAL A 47 -8.64 -0.14 12.51
C VAL A 47 -7.80 -0.26 13.76
N ASN A 48 -7.13 0.84 14.08
CA ASN A 48 -6.37 0.97 15.30
C ASN A 48 -7.24 1.57 16.40
N GLN A 49 -7.61 0.77 17.41
CA GLN A 49 -8.35 1.24 18.57
C GLN A 49 -7.38 1.65 19.67
N ILE A 50 -7.33 2.95 19.95
CA ILE A 50 -6.43 3.54 20.95
C ILE A 50 -7.25 4.10 22.11
N GLU A 51 -7.01 3.59 23.32
CA GLU A 51 -7.60 4.13 24.54
C GLU A 51 -6.81 5.36 25.01
N ILE A 52 -7.44 6.54 24.98
CA ILE A 52 -6.82 7.79 25.43
C ILE A 52 -7.21 8.05 26.89
N LYS A 53 -6.25 7.98 27.81
CA LYS A 53 -6.45 8.25 29.24
C LYS A 53 -6.09 9.70 29.57
N MET A 54 -7.05 10.44 30.11
CA MET A 54 -6.87 11.84 30.49
C MET A 54 -7.30 12.09 31.93
N ALA A 55 -6.40 12.61 32.77
CA ALA A 55 -6.66 12.84 34.20
C ALA A 55 -7.79 13.83 34.49
N ARG A 56 -8.13 14.70 33.53
CA ARG A 56 -9.11 15.77 33.67
C ARG A 56 -10.27 15.63 32.67
N LEU A 57 -10.51 14.43 32.15
CA LEU A 57 -11.63 14.18 31.26
C LEU A 57 -12.95 14.30 32.03
N PRO A 58 -13.91 15.14 31.59
CA PRO A 58 -15.24 15.13 32.19
C PRO A 58 -15.87 13.74 32.08
N ARG A 59 -16.53 13.27 33.14
CA ARG A 59 -17.14 11.91 33.19
C ARG A 59 -18.11 11.64 32.05
N ALA A 60 -18.75 12.66 31.50
CA ALA A 60 -19.65 12.54 30.35
C ALA A 60 -18.96 12.02 29.07
N PHE A 61 -17.63 12.13 28.98
CA PHE A 61 -16.83 11.62 27.85
C PHE A 61 -16.12 10.30 28.17
N ASP A 62 -16.36 9.70 29.33
CA ASP A 62 -15.83 8.38 29.65
C ASP A 62 -16.44 7.34 28.70
N GLY A 63 -15.60 6.62 27.96
CA GLY A 63 -16.02 5.72 26.91
C GLY A 63 -16.49 6.39 25.61
N PHE A 64 -16.34 7.71 25.45
CA PHE A 64 -16.65 8.42 24.20
C PHE A 64 -15.71 8.00 23.07
N ARG A 65 -16.26 7.61 21.92
CA ARG A 65 -15.50 7.02 20.81
C ARG A 65 -15.47 7.96 19.62
N ILE A 66 -14.27 8.24 19.14
CA ILE A 66 -14.02 9.08 17.97
C ILE A 66 -13.39 8.22 16.87
N ALA A 67 -14.02 8.16 15.70
CA ALA A 67 -13.34 7.69 14.49
C ALA A 67 -12.57 8.86 13.88
N GLN A 68 -11.24 8.81 13.90
CA GLN A 68 -10.40 9.79 13.22
C GLN A 68 -10.00 9.26 11.84
N ILE A 69 -10.18 10.07 10.80
CA ILE A 69 -9.84 9.74 9.42
C ILE A 69 -8.98 10.88 8.86
N SER A 70 -7.85 10.55 8.26
CA SER A 70 -6.97 11.50 7.59
C SER A 70 -6.54 10.96 6.23
N ASP A 71 -6.12 11.87 5.33
CA ASP A 71 -5.42 11.55 4.08
C ASP A 71 -6.21 10.58 3.18
N ILE A 72 -7.54 10.71 3.19
CA ILE A 72 -8.44 9.86 2.42
C ILE A 72 -8.40 10.17 0.91
N HIS A 73 -7.88 11.35 0.51
CA HIS A 73 -7.70 11.81 -0.87
C HIS A 73 -8.85 11.36 -1.79
N ILE A 74 -10.04 11.92 -1.55
CA ILE A 74 -11.28 11.53 -2.23
C ILE A 74 -11.27 12.06 -3.67
N GLU A 75 -10.53 11.38 -4.54
CA GLU A 75 -10.37 11.75 -5.95
C GLU A 75 -10.41 10.56 -6.89
N GLY A 76 -10.75 10.84 -8.15
CA GLY A 76 -10.79 9.84 -9.21
C GLY A 76 -12.05 8.96 -9.18
N ALA A 77 -12.23 8.20 -10.26
CA ALA A 77 -13.42 7.36 -10.45
C ALA A 77 -13.51 6.21 -9.42
N ASP A 78 -12.38 5.77 -8.87
CA ASP A 78 -12.36 4.67 -7.90
C ASP A 78 -13.00 5.04 -6.55
N MET A 79 -13.05 6.33 -6.20
CA MET A 79 -13.61 6.78 -4.92
C MET A 79 -15.14 6.74 -4.87
N GLU A 80 -15.84 6.91 -6.00
CA GLU A 80 -17.30 6.77 -6.04
C GLU A 80 -17.76 5.37 -5.59
N HIS A 81 -16.94 4.34 -5.86
CA HIS A 81 -17.22 2.97 -5.47
C HIS A 81 -16.75 2.63 -4.06
N ARG A 82 -15.62 3.20 -3.60
CA ARG A 82 -15.03 2.89 -2.28
C ARG A 82 -15.67 3.66 -1.12
N LEU A 83 -16.09 4.91 -1.34
CA LEU A 83 -16.63 5.77 -0.26
C LEU A 83 -17.86 5.17 0.46
N PRO A 84 -18.83 4.52 -0.23
CA PRO A 84 -19.93 3.83 0.44
C PRO A 84 -19.47 2.69 1.35
N GLU A 85 -18.42 1.95 0.97
CA GLU A 85 -17.88 0.86 1.77
C GLU A 85 -17.18 1.37 3.02
N VAL A 86 -16.32 2.38 2.86
CA VAL A 86 -15.66 3.07 3.98
C VAL A 86 -16.68 3.62 4.96
N THR A 87 -17.73 4.27 4.44
CA THR A 87 -18.81 4.83 5.29
C THR A 87 -19.56 3.73 6.05
N ARG A 88 -19.92 2.62 5.39
CA ARG A 88 -20.54 1.46 6.06
C ARG A 88 -19.64 0.89 7.15
N TYR A 89 -18.36 0.80 6.88
CA TYR A 89 -17.38 0.29 7.82
C TYR A 89 -17.27 1.19 9.06
N ILE A 90 -17.11 2.50 8.89
CA ILE A 90 -17.08 3.47 9.99
C ILE A 90 -18.38 3.42 10.80
N ALA A 91 -19.54 3.35 10.13
CA ALA A 91 -20.83 3.24 10.79
C ALA A 91 -20.94 1.97 11.65
N SER A 92 -20.28 0.87 11.25
CA SER A 92 -20.25 -0.38 12.03
C SER A 92 -19.40 -0.29 13.30
N LEU A 93 -18.51 0.71 13.42
CA LEU A 93 -17.62 0.84 14.58
C LEU A 93 -18.35 1.29 15.85
N GLY A 94 -19.57 1.83 15.75
CA GLY A 94 -20.34 2.31 16.91
C GLY A 94 -19.65 3.48 17.61
N VAL A 95 -19.26 4.49 16.84
CA VAL A 95 -18.59 5.71 17.32
C VAL A 95 -19.61 6.84 17.57
N ASP A 96 -19.26 7.75 18.47
CA ASP A 96 -20.10 8.90 18.83
C ASP A 96 -19.79 10.12 17.95
N MET A 97 -18.58 10.18 17.36
CA MET A 97 -18.13 11.26 16.49
C MET A 97 -17.19 10.73 15.41
N VAL A 98 -17.30 11.31 14.20
CA VAL A 98 -16.32 11.14 13.12
C VAL A 98 -15.54 12.46 12.97
N ALA A 99 -14.22 12.39 13.06
CA ALA A 99 -13.31 13.51 12.88
C ALA A 99 -12.50 13.34 11.59
N LEU A 100 -12.63 14.28 10.65
CA LEU A 100 -11.80 14.34 9.45
C LEU A 100 -10.66 15.33 9.69
N THR A 101 -9.41 14.87 9.67
CA THR A 101 -8.28 15.65 10.20
C THR A 101 -7.19 16.02 9.18
N GLY A 102 -7.29 15.61 7.92
CA GLY A 102 -6.29 15.97 6.90
C GLY A 102 -6.64 15.46 5.50
N ASP A 103 -6.11 16.15 4.49
CA ASP A 103 -6.05 15.80 3.06
C ASP A 103 -7.20 14.95 2.52
N TYR A 104 -8.38 15.54 2.55
CA TYR A 104 -9.62 14.93 2.05
C TYR A 104 -9.84 15.13 0.55
N THR A 105 -9.25 16.18 -0.04
CA THR A 105 -9.22 16.45 -1.50
C THR A 105 -7.84 16.92 -1.92
N THR A 106 -7.39 16.58 -3.12
CA THR A 106 -6.17 17.07 -3.78
C THR A 106 -6.54 17.95 -4.98
N ASN A 107 -7.54 18.82 -4.86
CA ASN A 107 -7.75 19.82 -5.90
C ASN A 107 -6.76 20.96 -5.64
N GLN A 108 -5.59 20.92 -6.29
CA GLN A 108 -4.80 22.13 -6.48
C GLN A 108 -5.66 23.02 -7.37
N GLY A 109 -6.40 23.95 -6.76
CA GLY A 109 -7.15 24.95 -7.50
C GLY A 109 -6.22 25.63 -8.49
N ASP A 110 -6.66 25.69 -9.75
CA ASP A 110 -6.18 26.51 -10.87
C ASP A 110 -4.76 27.11 -10.78
#